data_AF-A0A521W3F1-F1
#
_entry.id   AF-A0A521W3F1-F1
#
_cell.length_a   1.000
_cell.length_b   1.000
_cell.length_c   1.000
_cell.angle_alpha   90.00
_cell.angle_beta   90.00
_cell.angle_gamma   90.00
#
_symmetry.space_group_name_H-M   'P 1'
#
loop_
_entity.id
_entity.type
_entity.pdbx_description
1 polymer ?
#
loop_
_entity_poly.entity_id
_entity_poly.type
_entity_poly.pdbx_seq_one_letter_code
_entity_poly.pdbx_strand_id
1 'polypeptide(L)' 'MGSALFSTFGLRGLELSNRIVVAPMCQYSAHNGCMSDWHLMHLGQFAVSG' A
#
# COMPACT_ATOMS: atom_id res chain seq x y z
N MET A 1 8.61 10.93 -23.47
CA MET A 1 8.21 11.53 -22.17
C MET A 1 7.67 10.41 -21.30
N GLY A 2 8.16 10.27 -20.06
CA GLY A 2 7.72 9.20 -19.16
C GLY A 2 6.31 9.47 -18.60
N SER A 3 5.60 8.42 -18.20
CA SER A 3 4.29 8.54 -17.57
C SER A 3 4.41 9.25 -16.21
N ALA A 4 3.52 10.21 -15.95
CA ALA A 4 3.44 10.85 -14.64
C ALA A 4 3.10 9.86 -13.53
N LEU A 5 2.40 8.76 -13.83
CA LEU A 5 2.00 7.74 -12.85
C LEU A 5 3.19 7.11 -12.11
N PHE A 6 4.31 6.90 -12.82
CA PHE A 6 5.52 6.28 -12.28
C PHE A 6 6.60 7.30 -11.90
N SER A 7 6.25 8.59 -11.85
CA SER A 7 7.16 9.63 -11.36
C SER A 7 7.10 9.75 -9.85
N THR A 8 8.24 10.11 -9.24
CA THR A 8 8.35 10.39 -7.81
C THR A 8 7.36 11.46 -7.36
N PHE A 9 6.87 11.32 -6.13
CA PHE A 9 5.96 12.28 -5.51
C PHE A 9 6.32 12.54 -4.04
N GLY A 10 6.62 13.80 -3.72
CA GLY A 10 6.84 14.25 -2.36
C GLY A 10 5.51 14.54 -1.65
N LEU A 11 5.27 13.87 -0.51
CA LEU A 11 4.14 14.10 0.37
C LEU A 11 4.65 14.56 1.75
N ARG A 12 4.64 15.87 1.96
CA ARG A 12 5.27 16.52 3.13
C ARG A 12 6.76 16.15 3.21
N GLY A 13 7.17 15.33 4.18
CA GLY A 13 8.55 14.86 4.35
C GLY A 13 8.81 13.44 3.84
N LEU A 14 7.83 12.82 3.16
CA LEU A 14 7.94 11.46 2.62
C LEU A 14 8.03 11.49 1.10
N GLU A 15 9.05 10.83 0.54
CA GLU A 15 9.18 10.63 -0.90
C GLU A 15 8.58 9.28 -1.31
N LEU A 16 7.63 9.29 -2.24
CA LEU A 16 7.04 8.09 -2.83
C LEU A 16 7.66 7.84 -4.20
N SER A 17 8.01 6.58 -4.49
CA SER A 17 8.64 6.18 -5.75
C SER A 17 7.72 6.30 -6.97
N ASN A 18 6.41 6.33 -6.76
CA ASN A 18 5.39 6.48 -7.78
C ASN A 18 4.10 7.07 -7.18
N ARG A 19 3.08 7.24 -8.02
CA ARG A 19 1.77 7.82 -7.64
C ARG A 19 0.68 6.77 -7.46
N ILE A 20 1.04 5.49 -7.30
CA ILE A 20 0.10 4.39 -7.10
C ILE A 20 -0.16 4.23 -5.60
N VAL A 21 -1.43 4.10 -5.23
CA VAL A 21 -1.85 3.94 -3.84
C VAL A 21 -2.81 2.77 -3.73
N VAL A 22 -2.59 1.90 -2.74
CA VAL A 22 -3.57 0.89 -2.35
C VAL A 22 -4.61 1.57 -1.48
N ALA A 23 -5.86 1.62 -1.96
CA ALA A 23 -6.96 2.20 -1.22
C ALA A 23 -7.23 1.39 0.07
N PRO A 24 -7.75 2.02 1.15
CA PRO A 24 -8.16 1.30 2.33
C PRO A 24 -9.37 0.39 1.99
N MET A 25 -9.20 -0.92 2.21
CA MET A 25 -10.22 -1.94 1.95
C MET A 25 -10.47 -2.76 3.22
N CYS A 26 -11.75 -2.94 3.58
CA CYS A 26 -12.13 -3.75 4.73
C CYS A 26 -11.88 -5.23 4.45
N GLN A 27 -11.03 -5.85 5.25
CA GLN A 27 -10.70 -7.27 5.11
C GLN A 27 -11.53 -8.21 5.99
N TYR A 28 -12.27 -7.66 6.97
CA TYR A 28 -13.11 -8.40 7.93
C TYR A 28 -12.45 -9.64 8.56
N SER A 29 -11.13 -9.62 8.71
CA SER A 29 -10.32 -10.81 9.07
C SER A 29 -9.56 -10.63 10.39
N ALA A 30 -9.94 -9.64 11.20
CA ALA A 30 -9.29 -9.34 12.48
C ALA A 30 -9.88 -10.19 13.60
N HIS A 31 -9.07 -10.53 14.59
CA HIS A 31 -9.52 -11.20 15.82
C HIS A 31 -9.42 -10.23 16.99
N ASN A 32 -10.56 -9.82 17.55
CA ASN A 32 -10.62 -8.82 18.63
C ASN A 32 -9.88 -7.51 18.30
N GLY A 33 -9.96 -7.05 17.05
CA GLY A 33 -9.26 -5.86 16.58
C GLY A 33 -7.77 -6.06 16.30
N CYS A 34 -7.21 -7.22 16.63
CA CYS A 34 -5.83 -7.55 16.29
C CYS A 34 -5.70 -8.07 14.86
N MET A 35 -4.61 -7.68 14.20
CA MET A 35 -4.22 -8.25 12.91
C MET A 35 -4.00 -9.76 13.03
N SER A 36 -4.38 -10.47 11.98
CA SER A 36 -4.17 -11.90 11.77
C SER A 36 -3.17 -12.14 10.63
N ASP A 37 -2.74 -13.39 10.45
CA ASP A 37 -1.86 -13.80 9.35
C ASP A 37 -2.38 -13.41 7.97
N TRP A 38 -3.71 -13.32 7.82
CA TRP A 38 -4.36 -12.80 6.62
C TRP A 38 -3.84 -11.40 6.26
N HIS A 39 -3.74 -10.49 7.23
CA HIS A 39 -3.32 -9.13 6.99
C HIS A 39 -1.84 -9.05 6.60
N LEU A 40 -1.00 -9.90 7.21
CA LEU A 40 0.42 -9.97 6.88
C LEU A 40 0.61 -10.37 5.41
N MET A 41 -0.05 -11.45 4.99
CA MET A 41 0.04 -11.91 3.59
C MET A 41 -0.64 -10.93 2.63
N HIS A 42 -1.82 -10.44 2.98
CA HIS A 42 -2.61 -9.55 2.13
C HIS A 42 -1.93 -8.19 1.90
N LEU A 43 -1.37 -7.58 2.93
CA LEU A 43 -0.64 -6.31 2.77
C LEU A 43 0.77 -6.56 2.21
N GLY A 44 1.40 -7.68 2.58
CA GLY A 44 2.69 -8.09 2.05
C GLY A 44 2.68 -8.21 0.53
N GLN A 45 1.61 -8.77 -0.07
CA GLN A 45 1.48 -8.90 -1.52
C GLN A 45 1.53 -7.54 -2.23
N PHE A 46 0.97 -6.48 -1.61
CA PHE A 46 0.95 -5.14 -2.18
C PHE A 46 2.26 -4.40 -1.94
N ALA A 47 2.95 -4.70 -0.84
CA ALA A 47 4.28 -4.15 -0.59
C ALA A 47 5.30 -4.58 -1.65
N VAL A 48 5.08 -5.75 -2.28
CA VAL A 48 5.94 -6.30 -3.35
C VAL A 48 5.30 -6.26 -4.74
N SER A 49 4.14 -5.62 -4.92
CA SER A 49 3.47 -5.54 -6.22
C SER A 49 4.09 -4.51 -7.17
N GLY A 50 5.14 -3.82 -6.72
CA GLY A 50 5.93 -2.85 -7.49
C GLY A 50 7.11 -3.52 -8.18
#